data_AF-A0A060VX88-F1
#
_entry.id   AF-A0A060VX88-F1
#
_cell.length_a   1.000
_cell.length_b   1.000
_cell.length_c   1.000
_cell.angle_alpha   90.00
_cell.angle_beta   90.00
_cell.angle_gamma   90.00
#
_symmetry.space_group_name_H-M   'P 1'
#
loop_
_entity.id
_entity.type
_entity.pdbx_description
1 polymer ?
#
loop_
_entity_poly.entity_id
_entity_poly.type
_entity_poly.pdbx_seq_one_letter_code
_entity_poly.pdbx_strand_id
1 'polypeptide(L)'
;MLLLSNVIKIHSCPIWNDVSKLKVLEQSQTNAEQSQRLEDLEKGKAKVEKKFSTARTDLQSQEHLAREAQQQLTSLRQTLAQLTDRERELVDFRMVVSQMLGLDVSALALPNYEIIKSLESLLHPHHHPHHDLHHHSLALSWPCPTHYQNHHLLQLQDRDTSGSVTSRSAFSQRSTGPEALL
;
A
#
# COMPACT_ATOMS: atom_id res chain seq x y z
N MET A 1 -49.33 28.09 74.60
CA MET A 1 -50.54 28.61 73.92
C MET A 1 -50.37 30.04 73.39
N LEU A 2 -49.97 31.03 74.20
CA LEU A 2 -49.84 32.43 73.75
C LEU A 2 -48.80 32.67 72.64
N LEU A 3 -47.64 32.02 72.70
CA LEU A 3 -46.60 32.14 71.66
C LEU A 3 -47.07 31.57 70.31
N LEU A 4 -47.73 30.41 70.30
CA LEU A 4 -48.35 29.83 69.10
C LEU A 4 -49.44 30.74 68.53
N SER A 5 -50.29 31.33 69.39
CA SER A 5 -51.34 32.26 68.97
C SER A 5 -50.77 33.54 68.34
N ASN A 6 -49.68 34.08 68.89
CA ASN A 6 -48.99 35.25 68.35
C ASN A 6 -48.28 34.95 67.03
N VAL A 7 -47.62 33.80 66.91
CA VAL A 7 -46.98 33.37 65.64
C VAL A 7 -48.03 33.20 64.53
N ILE A 8 -49.17 32.56 64.84
CA ILE A 8 -50.28 32.41 63.88
C ILE A 8 -50.86 33.78 63.50
N LYS A 9 -51.01 34.71 64.45
CA LYS A 9 -51.48 36.09 64.16
C LYS A 9 -50.53 36.88 63.27
N ILE A 10 -49.22 36.75 63.47
CA ILE A 10 -48.19 37.42 62.66
C ILE A 10 -48.21 36.85 61.23
N HIS A 11 -48.29 35.52 61.08
CA HIS A 11 -48.39 34.87 59.77
C HIS A 11 -49.72 35.13 59.06
N SER A 12 -50.80 35.39 59.81
CA SER A 12 -52.12 35.75 59.26
C SER A 12 -52.26 37.26 58.98
N CYS A 13 -51.22 38.05 59.24
CA CYS A 13 -51.21 39.47 58.91
C CYS A 13 -51.11 39.64 57.37
N PRO A 14 -51.99 40.41 56.72
CA PRO A 14 -52.00 40.58 55.27
C PRO A 14 -50.64 41.02 54.68
N ILE A 15 -49.91 41.85 55.42
CA ILE A 15 -48.59 42.38 55.02
C ILE A 15 -47.56 41.25 54.87
N TRP A 16 -47.51 40.29 55.80
CA TRP A 16 -46.57 39.16 55.72
C TRP A 16 -46.91 38.21 54.55
N ASN A 17 -48.20 38.06 54.24
CA ASN A 17 -48.66 37.28 53.10
C ASN A 17 -48.21 37.93 51.78
N ASP A 18 -48.35 39.25 51.64
CA ASP A 18 -47.99 39.97 50.42
C ASP A 18 -46.47 40.03 50.20
N VAL A 19 -45.69 40.24 51.28
CA VAL A 19 -44.22 40.15 51.23
C VAL A 19 -43.77 38.75 50.79
N SER A 20 -44.42 37.70 51.30
CA SER A 20 -44.11 36.32 50.93
C SER A 20 -44.42 36.06 49.45
N LYS A 21 -45.56 36.54 48.95
CA LYS A 21 -45.94 36.42 47.52
C LYS A 21 -44.98 37.17 46.61
N LEU A 22 -44.57 38.38 46.97
CA LEU A 22 -43.61 39.18 46.19
C LEU A 22 -42.28 38.43 46.05
N LYS A 23 -41.78 37.86 47.15
CA LYS A 23 -40.55 37.06 47.13
C LYS A 23 -40.66 35.81 46.25
N VAL A 24 -41.82 35.13 46.28
CA VAL A 24 -42.08 33.98 45.42
C VAL A 24 -42.11 34.38 43.94
N LEU A 25 -42.71 35.53 43.61
CA LEU A 25 -42.72 36.08 42.25
C LEU A 25 -41.30 36.41 41.75
N GLU A 26 -40.51 37.12 42.55
CA GLU A 26 -39.11 37.46 42.22
C GLU A 26 -38.25 36.20 42.02
N GLN A 27 -38.42 35.21 42.88
CA GLN A 27 -37.76 33.91 42.74
C GLN A 27 -38.21 33.17 41.48
N SER A 28 -39.51 33.18 41.17
CA SER A 28 -40.03 32.55 39.95
C SER A 28 -39.50 33.20 38.68
N GLN A 29 -39.36 34.53 38.68
CA GLN A 29 -38.77 35.26 37.57
C GLN A 29 -37.30 34.89 37.40
N THR A 30 -36.53 34.92 38.49
CA THR A 30 -35.11 34.53 38.46
C THR A 30 -34.92 33.10 37.96
N ASN A 31 -35.77 32.16 38.40
CA ASN A 31 -35.72 30.77 37.97
C ASN A 31 -36.05 30.62 36.47
N ALA A 32 -37.02 31.38 35.96
CA ALA A 32 -37.33 31.39 34.54
C ALA A 32 -36.15 31.93 33.70
N GLU A 33 -35.52 33.04 34.14
CA GLU A 33 -34.35 33.60 33.48
C GLU A 33 -33.15 32.64 33.50
N GLN A 34 -32.91 31.95 34.62
CA GLN A 34 -31.86 30.94 34.72
C GLN A 34 -32.15 29.73 33.82
N SER A 35 -33.39 29.27 33.78
CA SER A 35 -33.81 28.16 32.92
C SER A 35 -33.59 28.49 31.44
N GLN A 36 -33.92 29.72 31.01
CA GLN A 36 -33.67 30.15 29.63
C GLN A 36 -32.17 30.17 29.30
N ARG A 37 -31.32 30.70 30.20
CA ARG A 37 -29.87 30.72 30.00
C ARG A 37 -29.29 29.31 29.92
N LEU A 38 -29.79 28.37 30.73
CA LEU A 38 -29.39 26.96 30.67
C LEU A 38 -29.76 26.33 29.32
N GLU A 39 -30.96 26.59 28.82
CA GLU A 39 -31.39 26.10 27.50
C GLU A 39 -30.50 26.65 26.37
N ASP A 40 -30.17 27.94 26.40
CA ASP A 40 -29.29 28.56 25.41
C ASP A 40 -27.87 28.00 25.46
N LEU A 41 -27.35 27.76 26.67
CA LEU A 41 -26.05 27.12 26.87
C LEU A 41 -26.04 25.67 26.36
N GLU A 42 -27.10 24.90 26.59
CA GLU A 42 -27.21 23.52 26.12
C GLU A 42 -27.28 23.46 24.59
N LYS A 43 -28.06 24.34 23.96
CA LYS A 43 -28.09 24.50 22.50
C LYS A 43 -26.72 24.89 21.95
N GLY A 44 -26.03 25.83 22.61
CA GLY A 44 -24.68 26.26 22.25
C GLY A 44 -23.68 25.11 22.32
N LYS A 45 -23.70 24.36 23.43
CA LYS A 45 -22.86 23.17 23.65
C LYS A 45 -23.09 22.12 22.56
N ALA A 46 -24.34 21.74 22.30
CA ALA A 46 -24.68 20.75 21.28
C ALA A 46 -24.21 21.18 19.87
N LYS A 47 -24.34 22.47 19.54
CA LYS A 47 -23.86 23.02 18.26
C LYS A 47 -22.34 22.96 18.13
N VAL A 48 -21.61 23.24 19.19
CA VAL A 48 -20.14 23.16 19.21
C VAL A 48 -19.68 21.71 19.14
N GLU A 49 -20.28 20.81 19.92
CA GLU A 49 -19.97 19.37 19.91
C GLU A 49 -20.17 18.76 18.52
N LYS A 50 -21.28 19.08 17.85
CA LYS A 50 -21.53 18.62 16.47
C LYS A 50 -20.47 19.11 15.49
N LYS A 51 -20.10 20.39 15.55
CA LYS A 51 -19.04 20.95 14.68
C LYS A 51 -17.70 20.31 14.97
N PHE A 52 -17.38 20.11 16.24
CA PHE A 52 -16.15 19.48 16.68
C PHE A 52 -16.07 18.03 16.22
N SER A 53 -17.17 17.26 16.32
CA SER A 53 -17.19 15.87 15.84
C SER A 53 -16.96 15.78 14.34
N THR A 54 -17.56 16.67 13.55
CA THR A 54 -17.34 16.71 12.09
C THR A 54 -15.90 17.09 11.75
N ALA A 55 -15.37 18.15 12.37
CA ALA A 55 -13.98 18.55 12.14
C ALA A 55 -12.98 17.44 12.53
N ARG A 56 -13.27 16.69 13.60
CA ARG A 56 -12.46 15.56 14.04
C ARG A 56 -12.49 14.42 13.01
N THR A 57 -13.64 14.05 12.48
CA THR A 57 -13.74 12.98 11.46
C THR A 57 -13.06 13.38 10.17
N ASP A 58 -13.22 14.63 9.74
CA ASP A 58 -12.58 15.14 8.52
C ASP A 58 -11.06 15.14 8.67
N LEU A 59 -10.54 15.61 9.81
CA LEU A 59 -9.11 15.60 10.10
C LEU A 59 -8.54 14.17 10.15
N GLN A 60 -9.25 13.23 10.76
CA GLN A 60 -8.83 11.83 10.80
C GLN A 60 -8.79 11.20 9.40
N SER A 61 -9.76 11.53 8.55
CA SER A 61 -9.76 11.10 7.14
C SER A 61 -8.59 11.68 6.36
N GLN A 62 -8.32 12.98 6.52
CA GLN A 62 -7.17 13.63 5.86
C GLN A 62 -5.83 13.06 6.33
N GLU A 63 -5.70 12.79 7.63
CA GLU A 63 -4.50 12.14 8.18
C GLU A 63 -4.27 10.76 7.56
N HIS A 64 -5.34 9.97 7.42
CA HIS A 64 -5.26 8.65 6.78
C HIS A 64 -4.77 8.76 5.33
N LEU A 65 -5.39 9.63 4.53
CA LEU A 65 -5.00 9.84 3.13
C LEU A 65 -3.56 10.34 3.00
N ALA A 66 -3.14 11.24 3.90
CA ALA A 66 -1.77 11.73 3.93
C ALA A 66 -0.75 10.62 4.25
N ARG A 67 -1.09 9.71 5.18
CA ARG A 67 -0.25 8.54 5.51
C ARG A 67 -0.14 7.58 4.33
N GLU A 68 -1.24 7.29 3.65
CA GLU A 68 -1.25 6.44 2.44
C GLU A 68 -0.41 7.04 1.31
N ALA A 69 -0.60 8.33 1.02
CA ALA A 69 0.19 9.05 0.03
C ALA A 69 1.69 9.03 0.37
N GLN A 70 2.04 9.20 1.64
CA GLN A 70 3.43 9.14 2.09
C GLN A 70 4.03 7.73 1.91
N GLN A 71 3.26 6.67 2.17
CA GLN A 71 3.69 5.29 1.92
C GLN A 71 3.91 5.03 0.43
N GLN A 72 2.99 5.47 -0.43
CA GLN A 72 3.13 5.36 -1.89
C GLN A 72 4.35 6.11 -2.40
N LEU A 73 4.58 7.34 -1.93
CA LEU A 73 5.78 8.11 -2.30
C LEU A 73 7.07 7.44 -1.83
N THR A 74 7.06 6.81 -0.66
CA THR A 74 8.23 6.08 -0.14
C THR A 74 8.54 4.87 -1.01
N SER A 75 7.53 4.08 -1.36
CA SER A 75 7.66 2.95 -2.28
C SER A 75 8.16 3.38 -3.66
N LEU A 76 7.60 4.46 -4.21
CA LEU A 76 8.05 5.00 -5.49
C LEU A 76 9.51 5.43 -5.47
N ARG A 77 9.96 6.10 -4.39
CA ARG A 77 11.36 6.49 -4.22
C ARG A 77 12.29 5.28 -4.16
N GLN A 78 11.89 4.21 -3.49
CA GLN A 78 12.66 2.97 -3.44
C GLN A 78 12.79 2.33 -4.82
N THR A 79 11.68 2.24 -5.57
CA THR A 79 11.68 1.72 -6.94
C THR A 79 12.56 2.57 -7.85
N LEU A 80 12.49 3.90 -7.75
CA LEU A 80 13.34 4.80 -8.54
C LEU A 80 14.82 4.59 -8.22
N ALA A 81 15.19 4.47 -6.95
CA ALA A 81 16.58 4.18 -6.57
C ALA A 81 17.07 2.86 -7.17
N GLN A 82 16.26 1.81 -7.09
CA GLN A 82 16.59 0.51 -7.69
C GLN A 82 16.74 0.58 -9.22
N LEU A 83 15.89 1.36 -9.90
CA LEU A 83 15.98 1.56 -11.34
C LEU A 83 17.24 2.34 -11.72
N THR A 84 17.62 3.36 -10.94
CA THR A 84 18.86 4.11 -11.15
C THR A 84 20.11 3.23 -10.95
N ASP A 85 20.10 2.37 -9.93
CA ASP A 85 21.21 1.42 -9.71
C ASP A 85 21.32 0.43 -10.87
N ARG A 86 20.19 -0.11 -11.34
CA ARG A 86 20.11 -1.01 -12.51
C ARG A 86 20.56 -0.33 -13.79
N GLU A 87 20.18 0.93 -14.00
CA GLU A 87 20.61 1.72 -15.15
C GLU A 87 22.13 1.89 -15.15
N ARG A 88 22.72 2.18 -13.99
CA ARG A 88 24.17 2.28 -13.85
C ARG A 88 24.87 0.96 -14.16
N GLU A 89 24.39 -0.15 -13.63
CA GLU A 89 24.90 -1.50 -13.94
C GLU A 89 24.84 -1.79 -15.44
N LEU A 90 23.74 -1.43 -16.12
CA LEU A 90 23.58 -1.62 -17.56
C LEU A 90 24.53 -0.73 -18.37
N VAL A 91 24.78 0.50 -17.93
CA VAL A 91 25.76 1.40 -18.55
C VAL A 91 27.17 0.84 -18.42
N ASP A 92 27.54 0.39 -17.22
CA ASP A 92 28.85 -0.21 -16.94
C ASP A 92 29.05 -1.50 -17.75
N PHE A 93 28.03 -2.37 -17.79
CA PHE A 93 28.04 -3.58 -18.62
C PHE A 93 28.21 -3.26 -20.11
N ARG A 94 27.42 -2.31 -20.64
CA ARG A 94 27.50 -1.87 -22.03
C ARG A 94 28.90 -1.38 -22.36
N MET A 95 29.50 -0.60 -21.47
CA MET A 95 30.87 -0.10 -21.64
C MET A 95 31.89 -1.25 -21.73
N VAL A 96 31.84 -2.22 -20.80
CA VAL A 96 32.76 -3.38 -20.80
C VAL A 96 32.61 -4.21 -22.07
N VAL A 97 31.38 -4.56 -22.48
CA VAL A 97 31.13 -5.34 -23.70
C VAL A 97 31.61 -4.59 -24.94
N SER A 98 31.37 -3.28 -25.02
CA SER A 98 31.82 -2.46 -26.14
C SER A 98 33.34 -2.45 -26.27
N GLN A 99 34.07 -2.33 -25.15
CA GLN A 99 35.53 -2.45 -25.14
C GLN A 99 35.99 -3.84 -25.60
N MET A 100 35.34 -4.91 -25.14
CA MET A 100 35.66 -6.28 -25.55
C MET A 100 35.44 -6.53 -27.04
N LEU A 101 34.46 -5.85 -27.64
CA LEU A 101 34.16 -5.91 -29.08
C LEU A 101 35.00 -4.92 -29.91
N GLY A 102 35.90 -4.15 -29.29
CA GLY A 102 36.70 -3.13 -29.97
C GLY A 102 35.87 -1.96 -30.51
N LEU A 103 34.67 -1.74 -29.97
CA LEU A 103 33.80 -0.63 -30.35
C LEU A 103 34.24 0.66 -29.65
N ASP A 104 34.07 1.78 -30.33
CA ASP A 104 34.41 3.09 -29.77
C ASP A 104 33.49 3.46 -28.59
N VAL A 105 34.06 3.40 -27.38
CA VAL A 105 33.39 3.75 -26.12
C VAL A 105 33.42 5.24 -25.81
N SER A 106 34.15 6.05 -26.59
CA SER A 106 34.17 7.51 -26.44
C SER A 106 33.01 8.20 -27.16
N ALA A 107 32.30 7.48 -28.04
CA ALA A 107 31.06 7.93 -28.64
C ALA A 107 29.97 8.06 -27.56
N LEU A 108 29.46 9.30 -27.38
CA LEU A 108 28.51 9.69 -26.33
C LEU A 108 27.21 8.86 -26.30
N ALA A 109 26.93 8.08 -27.34
CA ALA A 109 25.81 7.16 -27.41
C ALA A 109 26.08 6.04 -28.42
N LEU A 110 27.00 5.11 -28.11
CA LEU A 110 27.11 3.87 -28.89
C LEU A 110 25.72 3.17 -28.89
N PRO A 111 25.03 3.07 -30.03
CA PRO A 111 23.70 2.48 -30.06
C PRO A 111 23.78 0.98 -29.80
N ASN A 112 22.79 0.43 -29.09
CA ASN A 112 22.75 -1.01 -28.80
C ASN A 112 22.82 -1.89 -30.06
N TYR A 113 22.36 -1.39 -31.21
CA TYR A 113 22.39 -2.16 -32.46
C TYR A 113 23.81 -2.40 -33.00
N GLU A 114 24.80 -1.53 -32.73
CA GLU A 114 26.19 -1.74 -33.15
C GLU A 114 26.82 -2.90 -32.36
N ILE A 115 26.50 -2.98 -31.07
CA ILE A 115 26.90 -4.10 -30.20
C ILE A 115 26.28 -5.40 -30.73
N ILE A 116 24.98 -5.39 -31.02
CA ILE A 116 24.27 -6.56 -31.56
C ILE A 116 24.89 -7.00 -32.90
N LYS A 117 25.15 -6.06 -33.81
CA LYS A 117 25.75 -6.34 -35.12
C LYS A 117 27.15 -6.95 -35.00
N SER A 118 27.99 -6.44 -34.10
CA SER A 118 29.30 -7.02 -33.83
C SER A 118 29.20 -8.43 -33.26
N LEU A 119 28.28 -8.67 -32.34
CA LEU A 119 28.02 -10.01 -31.80
C LEU A 119 27.51 -10.97 -32.89
N GLU A 120 26.59 -10.53 -33.75
CA GLU A 120 26.11 -11.31 -34.89
C GLU A 120 27.27 -11.67 -35.84
N SER A 121 28.15 -10.73 -36.16
CA SER A 121 29.32 -11.00 -37.00
C SER A 121 30.28 -12.03 -36.39
N LEU A 122 30.41 -12.08 -35.06
CA LEU A 122 31.23 -13.08 -34.36
C LEU A 122 30.57 -14.45 -34.30
N LEU A 123 29.23 -14.48 -34.26
CA LEU A 123 28.43 -15.71 -34.15
C LEU A 123 28.14 -16.36 -35.50
N HIS A 124 28.17 -15.61 -36.60
CA HIS A 124 28.05 -16.19 -37.94
C HIS A 124 29.29 -17.04 -38.23
N PRO A 125 29.16 -18.37 -38.44
CA PRO A 125 30.24 -19.15 -38.99
C PRO A 125 30.61 -18.52 -40.32
N HIS A 126 31.89 -18.20 -40.52
CA HIS A 126 32.40 -17.92 -41.85
C HIS A 126 32.14 -19.16 -42.70
N HIS A 127 31.04 -19.16 -43.46
CA HIS A 127 30.86 -20.05 -44.59
C HIS A 127 31.88 -19.63 -45.65
N HIS A 128 33.14 -20.02 -45.44
CA HIS A 128 34.13 -19.98 -46.50
C HIS A 128 33.69 -20.95 -47.60
N PRO A 129 33.47 -20.49 -48.84
CA PRO A 129 33.17 -21.38 -49.98
C PRO A 129 34.42 -22.09 -50.52
N HIS A 130 35.57 -22.00 -49.86
CA HIS A 130 36.81 -22.58 -50.34
C HIS A 130 37.59 -23.20 -49.19
N HIS A 131 37.31 -24.47 -48.90
CA HIS A 131 38.30 -25.49 -48.58
C HIS A 131 37.59 -26.84 -48.61
N ASP A 132 37.36 -27.32 -49.83
CA ASP A 132 37.27 -28.76 -50.06
C ASP A 132 38.58 -29.40 -49.58
N LEU A 133 38.41 -30.51 -48.85
CA LEU A 133 39.47 -31.40 -48.34
C LEU A 133 40.35 -30.79 -47.24
N HIS A 134 39.85 -30.81 -46.01
CA HIS A 134 40.36 -31.73 -44.97
C HIS A 134 39.93 -31.28 -43.56
N HIS A 135 39.33 -32.22 -42.83
CA HIS A 135 39.29 -32.33 -41.37
C HIS A 135 38.41 -31.34 -40.55
N HIS A 136 37.31 -31.93 -40.07
CA HIS A 136 36.67 -31.74 -38.76
C HIS A 136 36.12 -30.35 -38.40
N SER A 137 34.80 -30.25 -38.60
CA SER A 137 33.83 -29.61 -37.72
C SER A 137 34.26 -29.58 -36.24
N LEU A 138 34.84 -28.45 -35.83
CA LEU A 138 34.81 -27.95 -34.45
C LEU A 138 34.10 -26.59 -34.46
N ALA A 139 32.88 -26.58 -34.98
CA ALA A 139 32.00 -25.43 -34.91
C ALA A 139 31.47 -25.30 -33.47
N LEU A 140 32.00 -24.32 -32.75
CA LEU A 140 31.26 -23.48 -31.80
C LEU A 140 30.21 -24.20 -30.94
N SER A 141 30.60 -25.22 -30.16
CA SER A 141 29.77 -25.66 -29.05
C SER A 141 30.03 -24.72 -27.87
N TRP A 142 29.30 -23.60 -27.80
CA TRP A 142 29.09 -22.96 -26.50
C TRP A 142 28.47 -24.01 -25.58
N PRO A 143 29.13 -24.44 -24.48
CA PRO A 143 28.52 -25.37 -23.56
C PRO A 143 27.40 -24.62 -22.83
N CYS A 144 26.15 -24.80 -23.28
CA CYS A 144 25.00 -24.32 -22.53
C CYS A 144 24.91 -25.17 -21.26
N PRO A 145 25.06 -24.62 -20.04
CA PRO A 145 25.13 -25.41 -18.81
C PRO A 145 23.83 -26.19 -18.51
N THR A 146 22.73 -25.86 -19.18
CA THR A 146 21.44 -26.56 -19.01
C THR A 146 21.31 -27.82 -19.88
N HIS A 147 22.23 -28.09 -20.82
CA HIS A 147 22.12 -29.21 -21.76
C HIS A 147 23.06 -30.40 -21.45
N TYR A 148 23.71 -30.43 -20.28
CA TYR A 148 24.62 -31.52 -19.90
C TYR A 148 23.96 -32.68 -19.13
N GLN A 149 22.64 -32.65 -18.96
CA GLN A 149 21.98 -33.54 -18.00
C GLN A 149 21.14 -34.68 -18.60
N ASN A 150 21.14 -34.86 -19.94
CA ASN A 150 20.32 -35.91 -20.57
C ASN A 150 21.08 -36.98 -21.37
N HIS A 151 22.41 -36.92 -21.47
CA HIS A 151 23.18 -37.93 -22.21
C HIS A 151 23.69 -39.12 -21.38
N HIS A 152 23.42 -39.15 -20.07
CA HIS A 152 23.85 -40.26 -19.19
C HIS A 152 22.73 -41.24 -18.77
N LEU A 153 21.50 -41.11 -19.28
CA LEU A 153 20.36 -41.90 -18.80
C LEU A 153 19.67 -42.78 -19.86
N LEU A 154 20.33 -43.08 -20.99
CA LEU A 154 19.79 -43.96 -22.04
C LEU A 154 20.62 -45.24 -22.28
N GLN A 155 21.44 -45.65 -21.32
CA GLN A 155 21.94 -47.02 -21.25
C GLN A 155 21.80 -47.54 -19.83
N LEU A 156 20.63 -48.11 -19.54
CA LEU A 156 20.40 -49.27 -18.66
C LEU A 156 18.88 -49.37 -18.48
N GLN A 157 18.21 -49.90 -19.50
CA GLN A 157 16.89 -50.49 -19.34
C GLN A 157 17.03 -51.99 -19.62
N ASP A 158 17.42 -52.72 -18.59
CA ASP A 158 16.83 -54.03 -18.33
C ASP A 158 16.93 -54.37 -16.84
N ARG A 159 15.93 -55.10 -16.36
CA ARG A 159 15.80 -55.77 -15.05
C ARG A 159 15.00 -55.07 -13.94
N ASP A 160 13.70 -55.40 -13.96
CA ASP A 160 12.77 -55.68 -12.85
C ASP A 160 13.24 -55.41 -11.41
N THR A 161 12.48 -54.62 -10.65
CA THR A 161 11.59 -55.07 -9.55
C THR A 161 11.06 -53.91 -8.71
N SER A 162 9.74 -53.92 -8.50
CA SER A 162 9.02 -53.66 -7.24
C SER A 162 9.32 -52.43 -6.37
N GLY A 163 8.28 -51.62 -6.13
CA GLY A 163 8.19 -50.65 -5.01
C GLY A 163 7.87 -49.23 -5.49
N SER A 164 6.61 -48.83 -5.56
CA SER A 164 5.96 -48.03 -4.50
C SER A 164 6.79 -46.80 -4.11
N VAL A 165 6.46 -45.60 -4.59
CA VAL A 165 5.64 -44.58 -3.88
C VAL A 165 5.27 -43.47 -4.89
N THR A 166 4.01 -43.41 -5.31
CA THR A 166 3.49 -42.26 -6.06
C THR A 166 3.11 -41.16 -5.08
N SER A 167 4.00 -40.19 -4.85
CA SER A 167 3.62 -38.93 -4.19
C SER A 167 2.80 -38.09 -5.17
N ARG A 168 1.49 -38.29 -5.15
CA ARG A 168 0.49 -37.39 -5.73
C ARG A 168 0.26 -36.24 -4.75
N SER A 169 0.84 -35.07 -5.01
CA SER A 169 0.26 -33.83 -4.46
C SER A 169 -0.91 -33.43 -5.34
N ALA A 170 -2.10 -33.65 -4.81
CA ALA A 170 -3.37 -33.26 -5.39
C ALA A 170 -3.48 -31.73 -5.48
N PHE A 171 -3.76 -31.22 -6.68
CA PHE A 171 -4.47 -29.95 -6.82
C PHE A 171 -5.96 -30.28 -6.89
N SER A 172 -6.67 -30.03 -5.78
CA SER A 172 -8.12 -30.20 -5.69
C SER A 172 -8.76 -28.94 -5.13
N GLN A 173 -9.48 -28.28 -6.04
CA GLN A 173 -10.78 -27.64 -5.89
C GLN A 173 -10.95 -26.44 -4.95
N ARG A 174 -11.60 -25.39 -5.50
CA ARG A 174 -13.05 -25.10 -5.33
C ARG A 174 -13.26 -23.57 -5.36
N SER A 175 -13.86 -23.07 -6.43
CA SER A 175 -15.23 -22.50 -6.48
C SER A 175 -15.49 -21.32 -5.55
N THR A 176 -15.88 -20.19 -6.13
CA THR A 176 -17.19 -19.56 -5.86
C THR A 176 -17.39 -18.40 -6.84
N GLY A 177 -18.56 -18.34 -7.49
CA GLY A 177 -19.06 -17.13 -8.13
C GLY A 177 -19.40 -16.05 -7.09
N PRO A 178 -19.91 -14.89 -7.54
CA PRO A 178 -21.34 -14.87 -7.81
C PRO A 178 -21.76 -14.11 -9.08
N GLU A 179 -22.98 -14.46 -9.48
CA GLU A 179 -23.87 -13.78 -10.40
C GLU A 179 -24.38 -12.43 -9.86
N ALA A 180 -24.89 -11.65 -10.82
CA ALA A 180 -25.95 -10.63 -10.74
C ALA A 180 -25.59 -9.21 -10.27
N LEU A 181 -25.65 -8.25 -11.22
CA LEU A 181 -26.80 -7.35 -11.40
C LEU A 181 -26.52 -6.33 -12.52
N LEU A 182 -27.11 -6.53 -13.70
CA LEU A 182 -27.64 -5.49 -14.59
C LEU A 182 -28.81 -6.09 -15.39
#